data_AF-A0A973T8J0-F1
#
_entry.id   AF-A0A973T8J0-F1
#
_cell.length_a   1.000
_cell.length_b   1.000
_cell.length_c   1.000
_cell.angle_alpha   90.00
_cell.angle_beta   90.00
_cell.angle_gamma   90.00
#
_symmetry.space_group_name_H-M   'P 1'
#
loop_
_entity.id
_entity.type
_entity.pdbx_description
1 polymer ?
#
loop_
_entity_poly.entity_id
_entity_poly.type
_entity_poly.pdbx_seq_one_letter_code
_entity_poly.pdbx_strand_id
1 'polypeptide(L)'
;MGAGHSHASIDHSEPTPQAMAARRKANRILAAVLIPLALLTLAGMAALWPSGSKEGIKLANPYAAAPGVTFDTGTIRNVVTGTCMQGSQQGSAQGPGQQDPGQQNPGQQDSGQQGSGQQGTGQQGSQCTFAFTEPDKGGSPVKVVINPDVASSHGVKPGDQIRYLNLSNAQGASGSMGSPAYIFVDFVRTLPIVLLAVLYAVVVIAVARWRGLRALIGLVGAYFVLASFMLPGLVEGKPPLLLALVGSIVIMIGVLYFAHGFSARTSTALLGTIFGLGITALLAAWATDAANLAGVGSHDAATLVNTSSNISISGVILCGLIISGLGVLNDVTITQSSAVWELYELAPGSSARKLFTSAMRIGRDHIASTVYTIAFAYAGAALPILIIVMLYDRPLMDTLTSAELSEEVIRTLVGSIGLVLAIPVTTLIAVLVVKATRIEATGTTAAARAATGPEHDDGHIHSGHIHSGDIADTGALAAAALEERSRRAAVEPSAGPAGP
;
A
#
# COMPACT_ATOMS: atom_id res chain seq x y z
N MET A 1 -46.58 46.66 -30.44
CA MET A 1 -47.12 45.44 -29.78
C MET A 1 -45.93 44.67 -29.25
N GLY A 2 -45.64 44.82 -27.95
CA GLY A 2 -44.43 44.27 -27.32
C GLY A 2 -44.71 42.94 -26.65
N ALA A 3 -43.90 41.93 -26.95
CA ALA A 3 -43.87 40.66 -26.23
C ALA A 3 -42.84 40.77 -25.11
N GLY A 4 -43.30 40.65 -23.87
CA GLY A 4 -42.45 40.61 -22.69
C GLY A 4 -41.85 39.22 -22.49
N HIS A 5 -40.52 39.13 -22.44
CA HIS A 5 -39.81 37.94 -21.99
C HIS A 5 -39.72 37.95 -20.46
N SER A 6 -40.35 36.98 -19.80
CA SER A 6 -40.20 36.75 -18.35
C SER A 6 -38.97 35.88 -18.09
N HIS A 7 -37.94 36.48 -17.50
CA HIS A 7 -36.82 35.74 -16.94
C HIS A 7 -37.26 35.09 -15.62
N ALA A 8 -37.24 33.77 -15.55
CA ALA A 8 -37.34 33.05 -14.29
C ALA A 8 -36.07 33.33 -13.46
N SER A 9 -36.19 34.17 -12.43
CA SER A 9 -35.14 34.36 -11.44
C SER A 9 -34.96 33.05 -10.67
N ILE A 10 -33.78 32.45 -10.78
CA ILE A 10 -33.31 31.43 -9.85
C ILE A 10 -33.15 32.16 -8.50
N ASP A 11 -34.15 32.03 -7.63
CA ASP A 11 -34.11 32.59 -6.29
C ASP A 11 -33.03 31.85 -5.50
N HIS A 12 -31.87 32.49 -5.34
CA HIS A 12 -30.88 32.09 -4.36
C HIS A 12 -31.43 32.43 -2.97
N SER A 13 -32.34 31.59 -2.46
CA SER A 13 -32.86 31.75 -1.12
C SER A 13 -31.70 31.73 -0.13
N GLU A 14 -31.41 32.88 0.48
CA GLU A 14 -30.35 33.00 1.47
C GLU A 14 -30.61 32.00 2.62
N PRO A 15 -29.59 31.26 3.09
CA PRO A 15 -29.77 30.29 4.15
C PRO A 15 -30.23 31.00 5.43
N THR A 16 -31.36 30.55 5.99
CA THR A 16 -31.93 31.14 7.20
C THR A 16 -30.89 31.16 8.36
N PRO A 17 -30.93 32.16 9.25
CA PRO A 17 -30.01 32.24 10.39
C PRO A 17 -29.97 30.97 11.26
N GLN A 18 -31.09 30.26 11.36
CA GLN A 18 -31.23 28.97 12.04
C GLN A 18 -30.45 27.84 11.34
N ALA A 19 -30.57 27.71 10.01
CA ALA A 19 -29.78 26.76 9.23
C ALA A 19 -28.27 27.05 9.31
N MET A 20 -27.89 28.33 9.36
CA MET A 20 -26.51 28.76 9.58
C MET A 20 -26.00 28.41 10.99
N ALA A 21 -26.85 28.55 12.02
CA ALA A 21 -26.54 28.19 13.40
C ALA A 21 -26.39 26.68 13.60
N ALA A 22 -27.25 25.87 12.99
CA ALA A 22 -27.18 24.40 13.02
C ALA A 22 -25.91 23.87 12.35
N ARG A 23 -25.55 24.42 11.17
CA ARG A 23 -24.27 24.13 10.50
C ARG A 23 -23.05 24.48 11.36
N ARG A 24 -23.10 25.63 12.04
CA ARG A 24 -22.05 26.03 13.01
C ARG A 24 -21.98 25.08 14.20
N LYS A 25 -23.12 24.61 14.71
CA LYS A 25 -23.18 23.67 15.86
C LYS A 25 -22.55 22.32 15.52
N ALA A 26 -22.89 21.73 14.38
CA ALA A 26 -22.31 20.45 13.96
C ALA A 26 -20.80 20.57 13.66
N ASN A 27 -20.35 21.65 13.00
CA ASN A 27 -18.93 21.92 12.82
C ASN A 27 -18.19 22.13 14.15
N ARG A 28 -18.84 22.78 15.12
CA ARG A 28 -18.30 22.93 16.49
C ARG A 28 -18.18 21.59 17.21
N ILE A 29 -19.15 20.69 17.07
CA ILE A 29 -19.09 19.36 17.68
C ILE A 29 -17.94 18.55 17.05
N LEU A 30 -17.82 18.54 15.72
CA LEU A 30 -16.70 17.89 15.03
C LEU A 30 -15.36 18.46 15.48
N ALA A 31 -15.24 19.78 15.56
CA ALA A 31 -14.04 20.44 16.06
C ALA A 31 -13.76 20.12 17.54
N ALA A 32 -14.78 20.02 18.39
CA ALA A 32 -14.64 19.68 19.80
C ALA A 32 -14.13 18.25 20.02
N VAL A 33 -14.32 17.34 19.07
CA VAL A 33 -13.75 15.98 19.12
C VAL A 33 -12.38 15.95 18.44
N LEU A 34 -12.25 16.53 17.25
CA LEU A 34 -11.05 16.42 16.43
C LEU A 34 -9.89 17.29 16.92
N ILE A 35 -10.15 18.47 17.50
CA ILE A 35 -9.08 19.34 17.99
C ILE A 35 -8.35 18.67 19.18
N PRO A 36 -9.04 18.19 20.24
CA PRO A 36 -8.35 17.49 21.33
C PRO A 36 -7.60 16.26 20.84
N LEU A 37 -8.16 15.50 19.90
CA LEU A 37 -7.50 14.33 19.34
C LEU A 37 -6.26 14.71 18.52
N ALA A 38 -6.34 15.77 17.70
CA ALA A 38 -5.20 16.27 16.96
C ALA A 38 -4.10 16.77 17.90
N LEU A 39 -4.45 17.50 18.95
CA LEU A 39 -3.51 17.95 19.98
C LEU A 39 -2.86 16.77 20.71
N LEU A 40 -3.64 15.75 21.08
CA LEU A 40 -3.14 14.52 21.70
C LEU A 40 -2.21 13.76 20.75
N THR A 41 -2.55 13.70 19.46
CA THR A 41 -1.71 13.08 18.43
C THR A 41 -0.39 13.83 18.26
N LEU A 42 -0.44 15.17 18.21
CA LEU A 42 0.76 16.00 18.12
C LEU A 42 1.63 15.91 19.39
N ALA A 43 1.02 15.85 20.56
CA ALA A 43 1.74 15.61 21.82
C ALA A 43 2.39 14.21 21.81
N GLY A 44 1.67 13.19 21.35
CA GLY A 44 2.22 11.84 21.15
C GLY A 44 3.37 11.82 20.15
N MET A 45 3.26 12.54 19.04
CA MET A 45 4.31 12.68 18.03
C MET A 45 5.54 13.39 18.58
N ALA A 46 5.36 14.45 19.37
CA ALA A 46 6.45 15.15 20.03
C ALA A 46 7.13 14.27 21.09
N ALA A 47 6.37 13.55 21.90
CA ALA A 47 6.90 12.62 22.90
C ALA A 47 7.65 11.43 22.27
N LEU A 48 7.16 10.95 21.13
CA LEU A 48 7.76 9.85 20.37
C LEU A 48 8.74 10.35 19.30
N TRP A 49 9.05 11.64 19.21
CA TRP A 49 9.91 12.16 18.15
C TRP A 49 11.34 11.58 18.25
N PRO A 50 11.87 10.94 17.20
CA PRO A 50 13.18 10.32 17.27
C PRO A 50 14.27 11.36 17.52
N SER A 51 15.19 11.03 18.42
CA SER A 51 16.33 11.89 18.75
C SER A 51 17.30 12.08 17.58
N GLY A 52 17.27 11.16 16.61
CA GLY A 52 18.23 11.09 15.52
C GLY A 52 19.60 10.57 15.96
N SER A 53 19.74 10.14 17.22
CA SER A 53 20.94 9.48 17.72
C SER A 53 21.10 8.12 17.05
N LYS A 54 22.28 7.88 16.49
CA LYS A 54 22.68 6.56 15.97
C LYS A 54 23.52 5.79 16.98
N GLU A 55 23.54 6.24 18.23
CA GLU A 55 24.32 5.64 19.30
C GLU A 55 23.78 4.24 19.62
N GLY A 56 24.67 3.25 19.70
CA GLY A 56 24.31 1.84 19.85
C GLY A 56 23.95 1.14 18.53
N ILE A 57 23.78 1.88 17.43
CA ILE A 57 23.60 1.29 16.11
C ILE A 57 24.98 1.01 15.51
N LYS A 58 25.54 -0.18 15.80
CA LYS A 58 26.62 -0.74 14.99
C LYS A 58 26.04 -1.20 13.66
N LEU A 59 25.70 -0.26 12.79
CA LEU A 59 25.47 -0.58 11.40
C LEU A 59 26.80 -1.12 10.87
N ALA A 60 26.93 -2.45 10.82
CA ALA A 60 27.60 -3.05 9.68
C ALA A 60 26.78 -2.57 8.49
N ASN A 61 27.11 -1.40 7.94
CA ASN A 61 26.42 -0.92 6.77
C ASN A 61 26.65 -2.04 5.73
N PRO A 62 25.59 -2.69 5.24
CA PRO A 62 25.74 -3.81 4.30
C PRO A 62 26.38 -3.33 2.98
N TYR A 63 26.42 -2.01 2.80
CA TYR A 63 27.12 -1.28 1.75
C TYR A 63 28.32 -0.46 2.27
N ALA A 64 28.72 -0.61 3.53
CA ALA A 64 30.01 -0.12 4.00
C ALA A 64 31.03 -1.12 3.51
N ALA A 65 31.50 -0.82 2.33
CA ALA A 65 32.84 -1.11 1.92
C ALA A 65 33.84 -1.01 3.09
N ALA A 66 34.64 -2.07 3.31
CA ALA A 66 35.87 -1.97 4.08
C ALA A 66 36.76 -0.82 3.54
N PRO A 67 37.70 -0.27 4.32
CA PRO A 67 38.60 0.77 3.83
C PRO A 67 39.23 0.40 2.47
N GLY A 68 38.98 1.23 1.45
CA GLY A 68 39.44 1.01 0.08
C GLY A 68 38.47 0.24 -0.84
N VAL A 69 37.31 -0.21 -0.37
CA VAL A 69 36.23 -0.73 -1.21
C VAL A 69 35.29 0.42 -1.61
N THR A 70 34.72 0.40 -2.81
CA THR A 70 33.71 1.39 -3.26
C THR A 70 32.56 0.72 -3.99
N PHE A 71 31.39 1.35 -3.98
CA PHE A 71 30.31 1.02 -4.91
C PHE A 71 30.35 2.00 -6.07
N ASP A 72 30.51 1.48 -7.27
CA ASP A 72 30.58 2.26 -8.49
C ASP A 72 29.49 1.79 -9.48
N THR A 73 29.21 2.63 -10.47
CA THR A 73 28.27 2.33 -11.55
C THR A 73 28.97 2.40 -12.90
N GLY A 74 28.46 1.65 -13.86
CA GLY A 74 28.98 1.67 -15.22
C GLY A 74 28.08 0.94 -16.21
N THR A 75 28.39 1.11 -17.49
CA THR A 75 27.64 0.54 -18.60
C THR A 75 28.35 -0.68 -19.17
N ILE A 76 27.66 -1.80 -19.28
CA ILE A 76 28.20 -3.03 -19.87
C ILE A 76 28.46 -2.81 -21.36
N ARG A 77 29.68 -3.07 -21.82
CA ARG A 77 30.07 -3.04 -23.22
C ARG A 77 30.02 -4.39 -23.88
N ASN A 78 30.46 -5.42 -23.17
CA ASN A 78 30.45 -6.79 -23.66
C ASN A 78 30.32 -7.79 -22.51
N VAL A 79 29.76 -8.96 -22.80
CA VAL A 79 29.57 -10.05 -21.85
C VAL A 79 30.26 -11.29 -22.41
N VAL A 80 31.10 -11.93 -21.60
CA VAL A 80 31.81 -13.15 -21.98
C VAL A 80 31.67 -14.21 -20.92
N THR A 81 31.61 -15.46 -21.34
CA THR A 81 31.70 -16.61 -20.44
C THR A 81 33.11 -17.18 -20.51
N GLY A 82 33.71 -17.47 -19.37
CA GLY A 82 35.03 -18.09 -19.31
C GLY A 82 35.25 -18.84 -18.00
N THR A 83 36.32 -19.61 -17.93
CA THR A 83 36.68 -20.39 -16.74
C THR A 83 37.11 -19.47 -15.58
N CYS A 84 36.44 -19.60 -14.44
CA CYS A 84 36.94 -19.09 -13.18
C CYS A 84 37.98 -20.06 -12.59
N MET A 85 39.15 -19.55 -12.18
CA MET A 85 39.98 -20.30 -11.22
C MET A 85 39.39 -20.08 -9.83
N GLN A 86 38.80 -21.14 -9.28
CA GLN A 86 38.37 -21.17 -7.89
C GLN A 86 39.64 -21.20 -7.04
N GLY A 87 39.87 -20.15 -6.24
CA GLY A 87 40.99 -20.13 -5.30
C GLY A 87 40.98 -21.42 -4.48
N SER A 88 42.10 -22.13 -4.47
CA SER A 88 42.29 -23.34 -3.68
C SER A 88 41.93 -23.05 -2.22
N GLN A 89 40.85 -23.62 -1.72
CA GLN A 89 40.69 -23.82 -0.28
C GLN A 89 41.75 -24.83 0.14
N GLN A 90 42.93 -24.34 0.48
CA GLN A 90 43.93 -25.10 1.21
C GLN A 90 43.96 -24.52 2.62
N GLY A 91 43.27 -25.20 3.51
CA GLY A 91 43.04 -24.78 4.89
C GLY A 91 42.16 -25.79 5.60
N SER A 92 42.56 -27.06 5.55
CA SER A 92 42.17 -28.05 6.55
C SER A 92 42.55 -27.52 7.92
N ALA A 93 41.62 -26.82 8.57
CA ALA A 93 41.68 -26.55 9.99
C ALA A 93 41.47 -27.88 10.72
N GLN A 94 42.59 -28.57 10.98
CA GLN A 94 42.70 -29.55 12.05
C GLN A 94 42.12 -28.93 13.32
N GLY A 95 41.01 -29.49 13.81
CA GLY A 95 40.55 -29.23 15.16
C GLY A 95 41.64 -29.66 16.16
N PRO A 96 41.80 -28.99 17.30
CA PRO A 96 42.75 -29.42 18.31
C PRO A 96 42.34 -30.81 18.81
N GLY A 97 43.15 -31.81 18.51
CA GLY A 97 43.00 -33.16 19.05
C GLY A 97 43.16 -33.12 20.56
N GLN A 98 42.06 -33.38 21.25
CA GLN A 98 42.06 -33.66 22.68
C GLN A 98 42.68 -35.05 22.86
N GLN A 99 43.86 -35.07 23.49
CA GLN A 99 44.58 -36.27 23.87
C GLN A 99 43.79 -37.02 24.94
N ASP A 100 43.35 -38.24 24.63
CA ASP A 100 42.88 -39.21 25.61
C ASP A 100 43.85 -40.41 25.62
N PRO A 101 44.54 -40.71 26.73
CA PRO A 101 45.48 -41.82 26.79
C PRO A 101 44.76 -43.10 27.24
N GLY A 102 44.63 -44.07 26.33
CA GLY A 102 44.52 -45.47 26.71
C GLY A 102 43.53 -46.29 25.91
N GLN A 103 44.03 -47.11 24.97
CA GLN A 103 43.91 -48.56 25.05
C GLN A 103 44.64 -49.22 23.86
N GLN A 104 45.49 -50.17 24.22
CA GLN A 104 46.25 -51.03 23.31
C GLN A 104 45.32 -52.08 22.69
N ASN A 105 45.48 -52.35 21.39
CA ASN A 105 45.47 -53.73 20.91
C ASN A 105 46.25 -53.88 19.60
N PRO A 106 47.13 -54.89 19.45
CA PRO A 106 47.99 -55.06 18.28
C PRO A 106 47.43 -56.10 17.29
N GLY A 107 47.70 -55.89 16.01
CA GLY A 107 47.73 -56.97 15.01
C GLY A 107 46.99 -56.67 13.72
N GLN A 108 47.70 -56.24 12.67
CA GLN A 108 47.94 -57.08 11.49
C GLN A 108 48.79 -56.35 10.44
N GLN A 109 49.80 -57.08 9.98
CA GLN A 109 50.74 -56.73 8.93
C GLN A 109 50.13 -56.92 7.52
N ASP A 110 50.44 -55.96 6.65
CA ASP A 110 51.07 -56.14 5.33
C ASP A 110 50.37 -57.02 4.28
N SER A 111 49.95 -56.42 3.16
CA SER A 111 50.66 -56.52 1.86
C SER A 111 49.79 -56.17 0.64
N GLY A 112 50.28 -55.18 -0.12
CA GLY A 112 50.33 -55.10 -1.58
C GLY A 112 49.06 -55.18 -2.44
N GLN A 113 48.71 -54.06 -3.11
CA GLN A 113 48.59 -54.10 -4.57
C GLN A 113 48.69 -52.73 -5.28
N GLN A 114 49.63 -52.72 -6.21
CA GLN A 114 49.91 -51.83 -7.33
C GLN A 114 48.70 -51.11 -7.98
N GLY A 115 48.86 -49.79 -8.10
CA GLY A 115 48.93 -49.10 -9.39
C GLY A 115 47.83 -49.36 -10.43
N SER A 116 46.84 -48.47 -10.47
CA SER A 116 46.30 -48.01 -11.75
C SER A 116 46.33 -46.48 -11.76
N GLY A 117 47.13 -45.93 -12.67
CA GLY A 117 47.19 -44.50 -12.92
C GLY A 117 45.87 -44.06 -13.52
N GLN A 118 45.00 -43.48 -12.71
CA GLN A 118 43.95 -42.61 -13.22
C GLN A 118 44.57 -41.24 -13.46
N GLN A 119 44.88 -40.99 -14.74
CA GLN A 119 45.10 -39.67 -15.30
C GLN A 119 44.08 -38.71 -14.70
N GLY A 120 44.59 -37.64 -14.09
CA GLY A 120 43.78 -36.58 -13.51
C GLY A 120 42.75 -36.11 -14.51
N THR A 121 41.47 -36.30 -14.18
CA THR A 121 40.40 -35.52 -14.75
C THR A 121 40.72 -34.07 -14.39
N GLY A 122 41.17 -33.30 -15.39
CA GLY A 122 41.36 -31.87 -15.23
C GLY A 122 40.10 -31.29 -14.61
N GLN A 123 40.26 -30.55 -13.51
CA GLN A 123 39.19 -29.72 -12.95
C GLN A 123 38.60 -28.92 -14.11
N GLN A 124 37.40 -29.29 -14.57
CA GLN A 124 36.62 -28.43 -15.45
C GLN A 124 36.34 -27.18 -14.62
N GLY A 125 37.09 -26.10 -14.89
CA GLY A 125 36.92 -24.85 -14.19
C GLY A 125 35.47 -24.39 -14.33
N SER A 126 34.84 -24.00 -13.22
CA SER A 126 33.48 -23.48 -13.21
C SER A 126 33.36 -22.33 -14.23
N GLN A 127 32.42 -22.44 -15.16
CA GLN A 127 32.14 -21.40 -16.15
C GLN A 127 31.51 -20.21 -15.44
N CYS A 128 32.10 -19.03 -15.61
CA CYS A 128 31.66 -17.78 -15.04
C CYS A 128 31.33 -16.77 -16.12
N THR A 129 30.32 -15.95 -15.85
CA THR A 129 29.95 -14.84 -16.70
C THR A 129 30.67 -13.58 -16.23
N PHE A 130 31.32 -12.89 -17.16
CA PHE A 130 32.02 -11.63 -16.93
C PHE A 130 31.44 -10.53 -17.80
N ALA A 131 31.16 -9.38 -17.21
CA ALA A 131 30.79 -8.17 -17.93
C ALA A 131 31.99 -7.22 -17.99
N PHE A 132 32.37 -6.80 -19.19
CA PHE A 132 33.29 -5.68 -19.37
C PHE A 132 32.49 -4.39 -19.31
N THR A 133 32.68 -3.65 -18.23
CA THR A 133 31.85 -2.51 -17.86
C THR A 133 32.67 -1.23 -17.93
N GLU A 134 32.21 -0.24 -18.68
CA GLU A 134 32.81 1.09 -18.70
C GLU A 134 32.31 1.90 -17.49
N PRO A 135 33.19 2.33 -16.57
CA PRO A 135 32.78 3.08 -15.39
C PRO A 135 32.18 4.45 -15.75
N ASP A 136 31.11 4.87 -15.08
CA ASP A 136 30.50 6.19 -15.31
C ASP A 136 31.41 7.34 -14.89
N LYS A 137 32.34 7.08 -13.96
CA LYS A 137 33.38 8.03 -13.52
C LYS A 137 34.51 8.20 -14.55
N GLY A 138 34.45 7.48 -15.67
CA GLY A 138 35.51 7.40 -16.67
C GLY A 138 36.62 6.43 -16.28
N GLY A 139 37.44 6.05 -17.27
CA GLY A 139 38.52 5.08 -17.13
C GLY A 139 38.39 3.90 -18.09
N SER A 140 39.32 2.96 -18.00
CA SER A 140 39.29 1.75 -18.82
C SER A 140 38.17 0.80 -18.39
N PRO A 141 37.58 0.02 -19.32
CA PRO A 141 36.58 -0.98 -18.98
C PRO A 141 37.11 -1.97 -17.93
N VAL A 142 36.32 -2.18 -16.88
CA VAL A 142 36.61 -3.11 -15.79
C VAL A 142 35.92 -4.44 -16.01
N LYS A 143 36.56 -5.55 -15.63
CA LYS A 143 36.00 -6.89 -15.74
C LYS A 143 35.22 -7.23 -14.46
N VAL A 144 33.90 -7.10 -14.52
CA VAL A 144 32.97 -7.37 -13.42
C VAL A 144 32.52 -8.83 -13.45
N VAL A 145 32.62 -9.52 -12.31
CA VAL A 145 32.10 -10.88 -12.16
C VAL A 145 30.60 -10.84 -11.88
N ILE A 146 29.82 -11.59 -12.67
CA ILE A 146 28.37 -11.70 -12.52
C ILE A 146 28.04 -12.90 -11.62
N ASN A 147 27.15 -12.71 -10.65
CA ASN A 147 26.66 -13.80 -9.80
C ASN A 147 25.96 -14.88 -10.67
N PRO A 148 26.23 -16.19 -10.47
CA PRO A 148 25.54 -17.29 -11.14
C PRO A 148 24.01 -17.19 -11.17
N ASP A 149 23.37 -16.69 -10.10
CA ASP A 149 21.92 -16.53 -10.01
C ASP A 149 21.40 -15.50 -11.02
N VAL A 150 22.16 -14.41 -11.20
CA VAL A 150 21.86 -13.36 -12.20
C VAL A 150 22.10 -13.90 -13.60
N ALA A 151 23.19 -14.64 -13.81
CA ALA A 151 23.52 -15.26 -15.08
C ALA A 151 22.47 -16.30 -15.53
N SER A 152 21.88 -17.04 -14.58
CA SER A 152 20.90 -18.11 -14.84
C SER A 152 19.46 -17.60 -15.01
N SER A 153 19.17 -16.37 -14.59
CA SER A 153 17.84 -15.76 -14.68
C SER A 153 17.70 -14.90 -15.95
N HIS A 154 17.75 -13.57 -15.83
CA HIS A 154 17.67 -12.66 -16.99
C HIS A 154 19.02 -12.44 -17.69
N GLY A 155 20.12 -12.79 -17.02
CA GLY A 155 21.48 -12.48 -17.46
C GLY A 155 21.78 -10.98 -17.44
N VAL A 156 22.93 -10.62 -18.00
CA VAL A 156 23.34 -9.23 -18.26
C VAL A 156 23.59 -9.05 -19.76
N LYS A 157 23.38 -7.85 -20.28
CA LYS A 157 23.48 -7.52 -21.71
C LYS A 157 24.32 -6.26 -21.94
N PRO A 158 24.97 -6.14 -23.11
CA PRO A 158 25.54 -4.86 -23.55
C PRO A 158 24.50 -3.73 -23.50
N GLY A 159 24.88 -2.60 -22.93
CA GLY A 159 24.00 -1.44 -22.71
C GLY A 159 23.35 -1.40 -21.32
N ASP A 160 23.36 -2.49 -20.55
CA ASP A 160 22.85 -2.47 -19.19
C ASP A 160 23.71 -1.58 -18.30
N GLN A 161 23.06 -0.74 -17.49
CA GLN A 161 23.74 -0.04 -16.40
C GLN A 161 23.71 -0.89 -15.14
N ILE A 162 24.89 -1.13 -14.58
CA ILE A 162 25.06 -1.94 -13.38
C ILE A 162 25.77 -1.17 -12.28
N ARG A 163 25.45 -1.52 -11.04
CA ARG A 163 26.22 -1.18 -9.86
C ARG A 163 27.11 -2.37 -9.51
N TYR A 164 28.37 -2.10 -9.22
CA TYR A 164 29.35 -3.12 -8.86
C TYR A 164 30.19 -2.67 -7.67
N LEU A 165 30.68 -3.65 -6.91
CA LEU A 165 31.62 -3.47 -5.84
C LEU A 165 33.03 -3.44 -6.42
N ASN A 166 33.80 -2.42 -6.09
CA ASN A 166 35.19 -2.25 -6.48
C ASN A 166 36.07 -2.59 -5.27
N LEU A 167 36.85 -3.65 -5.38
CA LEU A 167 37.75 -4.16 -4.35
C LEU A 167 39.23 -3.92 -4.68
N SER A 168 39.54 -3.15 -5.73
CA SER A 168 40.92 -2.99 -6.22
C SER A 168 41.87 -2.42 -5.16
N ASN A 169 41.34 -1.61 -4.23
CA ASN A 169 42.11 -0.97 -3.17
C ASN A 169 41.79 -1.54 -1.77
N ALA A 170 41.08 -2.67 -1.68
CA ALA A 170 40.71 -3.26 -0.40
C ALA A 170 41.96 -3.79 0.34
N GLN A 171 42.15 -3.34 1.58
CA GLN A 171 43.25 -3.81 2.43
C GLN A 171 43.11 -5.32 2.68
N GLY A 172 44.12 -6.11 2.28
CA GLY A 172 44.10 -7.59 2.32
C GLY A 172 43.75 -8.28 1.00
N ALA A 173 43.21 -7.57 0.01
CA ALA A 173 42.95 -8.12 -1.33
C ALA A 173 44.23 -8.20 -2.19
N SER A 174 45.25 -7.40 -1.87
CA SER A 174 46.54 -7.37 -2.60
C SER A 174 47.40 -8.63 -2.42
N GLY A 175 46.97 -9.61 -1.60
CA GLY A 175 47.71 -10.84 -1.30
C GLY A 175 47.05 -12.16 -1.72
N SER A 176 45.82 -12.13 -2.24
CA SER A 176 45.12 -13.35 -2.68
C SER A 176 45.03 -13.38 -4.21
N MET A 177 46.00 -14.03 -4.86
CA MET A 177 45.92 -14.35 -6.29
C MET A 177 44.62 -15.13 -6.54
N GLY A 178 43.64 -14.50 -7.19
CA GLY A 178 42.36 -15.12 -7.55
C GLY A 178 41.10 -14.42 -7.04
N SER A 179 41.20 -13.42 -6.17
CA SER A 179 40.03 -12.64 -5.72
C SER A 179 39.56 -11.65 -6.80
N PRO A 180 38.27 -11.62 -7.16
CA PRO A 180 37.77 -10.72 -8.20
C PRO A 180 37.84 -9.25 -7.74
N ALA A 181 38.49 -8.40 -8.53
CA ALA A 181 38.61 -6.96 -8.24
C ALA A 181 37.28 -6.21 -8.37
N TYR A 182 36.33 -6.72 -9.16
CA TYR A 182 35.02 -6.11 -9.38
C TYR A 182 33.91 -7.16 -9.36
N ILE A 183 32.88 -6.94 -8.55
CA ILE A 183 31.78 -7.89 -8.33
C ILE A 183 30.45 -7.20 -8.61
N PHE A 184 29.59 -7.82 -9.40
CA PHE A 184 28.23 -7.33 -9.65
C PHE A 184 27.44 -7.21 -8.35
N VAL A 185 26.72 -6.11 -8.17
CA VAL A 185 25.84 -5.87 -7.02
C VAL A 185 24.39 -5.85 -7.46
N ASP A 186 24.04 -4.95 -8.40
CA ASP A 186 22.66 -4.76 -8.84
C ASP A 186 22.56 -4.01 -10.18
N PHE A 187 21.37 -3.97 -10.78
CA PHE A 187 21.06 -3.13 -11.94
C PHE A 187 20.66 -1.71 -11.52
N VAL A 188 21.03 -0.71 -12.33
CA VAL A 188 20.58 0.67 -12.14
C VAL A 188 19.20 0.84 -12.80
N ARG A 189 18.15 1.02 -11.98
CA ARG A 189 16.74 1.12 -12.43
C ARG A 189 16.16 2.54 -12.36
N THR A 190 17.01 3.55 -12.18
CA THR A 190 16.58 4.95 -11.96
C THR A 190 15.69 5.47 -13.10
N LEU A 191 16.09 5.27 -14.35
CA LEU A 191 15.33 5.76 -15.51
C LEU A 191 13.92 5.14 -15.63
N PRO A 192 13.74 3.80 -15.68
CA PRO A 192 12.40 3.22 -15.80
C PRO A 192 11.48 3.58 -14.61
N ILE A 193 12.02 3.66 -13.39
CA ILE A 193 11.25 4.07 -12.20
C ILE A 193 10.79 5.53 -12.34
N VAL A 194 11.68 6.45 -12.74
CA VAL A 194 11.33 7.86 -12.92
C VAL A 194 10.31 8.04 -14.05
N LEU A 195 10.46 7.32 -15.17
CA LEU A 195 9.49 7.38 -16.27
C LEU A 195 8.11 6.91 -15.84
N LEU A 196 8.02 5.79 -15.09
CA LEU A 196 6.75 5.31 -14.54
C LEU A 196 6.16 6.28 -13.52
N ALA A 197 6.98 6.87 -12.65
CA ALA A 197 6.53 7.86 -11.67
C ALA A 197 5.97 9.12 -12.35
N VAL A 198 6.63 9.61 -13.41
CA VAL A 198 6.14 10.75 -14.20
C VAL A 198 4.85 10.40 -14.93
N LEU A 199 4.77 9.22 -15.57
CA LEU A 199 3.55 8.75 -16.23
C LEU A 199 2.38 8.68 -15.23
N TYR A 200 2.60 8.07 -14.08
CA TYR A 200 1.61 7.99 -13.00
C TYR A 200 1.15 9.40 -12.57
N ALA A 201 2.08 10.32 -12.32
CA ALA A 201 1.76 11.68 -11.94
C ALA A 201 0.93 12.41 -13.01
N VAL A 202 1.30 12.29 -14.29
CA VAL A 202 0.57 12.88 -15.43
C VAL A 202 -0.85 12.34 -15.50
N VAL A 203 -1.04 11.02 -15.41
CA VAL A 203 -2.38 10.40 -15.45
C VAL A 203 -3.24 10.87 -14.28
N VAL A 204 -2.70 10.87 -13.07
CA VAL A 204 -3.42 11.34 -11.86
C VAL A 204 -3.81 12.81 -11.99
N ILE A 205 -2.91 13.67 -12.45
CA ILE A 205 -3.21 15.10 -12.63
C ILE A 205 -4.19 15.33 -13.78
N ALA A 206 -4.11 14.56 -14.87
CA ALA A 206 -5.04 14.67 -15.99
C ALA A 206 -6.48 14.31 -15.57
N VAL A 207 -6.65 13.23 -14.81
CA VAL A 207 -7.99 12.74 -14.39
C VAL A 207 -8.52 13.52 -13.17
N ALA A 208 -7.70 13.72 -12.13
CA ALA A 208 -8.12 14.34 -10.87
C ALA A 208 -7.77 15.84 -10.74
N ARG A 209 -7.11 16.44 -11.74
CA ARG A 209 -6.79 17.88 -11.83
C ARG A 209 -6.01 18.36 -10.60
N TRP A 210 -6.36 19.53 -10.07
CA TRP A 210 -5.78 20.10 -8.86
C TRP A 210 -5.91 19.21 -7.62
N ARG A 211 -6.95 18.38 -7.55
CA ARG A 211 -7.09 17.41 -6.45
C ARG A 211 -6.06 16.29 -6.58
N GLY A 212 -5.78 15.84 -7.81
CA GLY A 212 -4.71 14.89 -8.12
C GLY A 212 -3.34 15.42 -7.70
N LEU A 213 -2.99 16.66 -8.06
CA LEU A 213 -1.72 17.27 -7.65
C LEU A 213 -1.56 17.32 -6.12
N ARG A 214 -2.61 17.74 -5.40
CA ARG A 214 -2.60 17.77 -3.93
C ARG A 214 -2.45 16.37 -3.33
N ALA A 215 -3.09 15.35 -3.91
CA ALA A 215 -2.94 13.98 -3.46
C ALA A 215 -1.49 13.48 -3.62
N LEU A 216 -0.82 13.79 -4.73
CA LEU A 216 0.59 13.42 -4.97
C LEU A 216 1.54 14.11 -3.97
N ILE A 217 1.36 15.41 -3.72
CA ILE A 217 2.15 16.13 -2.70
C ILE A 217 1.85 15.57 -1.30
N GLY A 218 0.59 15.25 -1.01
CA GLY A 218 0.20 14.58 0.23
C GLY A 218 0.89 13.23 0.42
N LEU A 219 1.03 12.43 -0.65
CA LEU A 219 1.75 11.16 -0.64
C LEU A 219 3.23 11.36 -0.28
N VAL A 220 3.89 12.38 -0.84
CA VAL A 220 5.27 12.76 -0.46
C VAL A 220 5.34 13.13 1.03
N GLY A 221 4.36 13.88 1.54
CA GLY A 221 4.25 14.20 2.96
C GLY A 221 4.08 12.96 3.85
N ALA A 222 3.30 11.97 3.40
CA ALA A 222 3.14 10.70 4.11
C ALA A 222 4.46 9.92 4.18
N TYR A 223 5.18 9.82 3.06
CA TYR A 223 6.52 9.22 3.03
C TYR A 223 7.52 9.99 3.91
N PHE A 224 7.42 11.32 3.99
CA PHE A 224 8.26 12.11 4.88
C PHE A 224 8.03 11.76 6.36
N VAL A 225 6.77 11.60 6.79
CA VAL A 225 6.44 11.15 8.15
C VAL A 225 6.95 9.72 8.39
N LEU A 226 6.79 8.81 7.42
CA LEU A 226 7.31 7.45 7.52
C LEU A 226 8.85 7.47 7.69
N ALA A 227 9.56 8.20 6.84
CA ALA A 227 11.02 8.22 6.80
C ALA A 227 11.67 8.99 7.96
N SER A 228 11.03 10.06 8.45
CA SER A 228 11.63 10.96 9.45
C SER A 228 11.12 10.72 10.88
N PHE A 229 9.95 10.11 11.05
CA PHE A 229 9.36 9.86 12.37
C PHE A 229 9.23 8.36 12.67
N MET A 230 8.57 7.59 11.81
CA MET A 230 8.25 6.19 12.11
C MET A 230 9.46 5.25 11.99
N LEU A 231 10.20 5.29 10.88
CA LEU A 231 11.38 4.43 10.70
C LEU A 231 12.47 4.72 11.74
N PRO A 232 12.87 5.97 12.01
CA PRO A 232 13.88 6.23 13.03
C PRO A 232 13.37 5.89 14.44
N GLY A 233 12.08 6.11 14.72
CA GLY A 233 11.48 5.70 16.01
C GLY A 233 11.51 4.19 16.23
N LEU A 234 11.31 3.38 15.18
CA LEU A 234 11.46 1.92 15.23
C LEU A 234 12.91 1.52 15.52
N VAL A 235 13.86 2.20 14.86
CA VAL A 235 15.30 1.95 15.03
C VAL A 235 15.77 2.30 16.45
N GLU A 236 15.22 3.36 17.06
CA GLU A 236 15.46 3.74 18.45
C GLU A 236 14.73 2.86 19.48
N GLY A 237 13.95 1.85 19.04
CA GLY A 237 13.24 0.92 19.93
C GLY A 237 12.02 1.53 20.65
N LYS A 238 11.42 2.60 20.10
CA LYS A 238 10.22 3.22 20.69
C LYS A 238 9.02 2.27 20.66
N PRO A 239 8.00 2.46 21.52
CA PRO A 239 6.80 1.62 21.57
C PRO A 239 6.11 1.51 20.18
N PRO A 240 6.19 0.35 19.49
CA PRO A 240 5.81 0.25 18.08
C PRO A 240 4.33 0.53 17.82
N LEU A 241 3.45 0.04 18.71
CA LEU A 241 2.01 0.26 18.63
C LEU A 241 1.64 1.74 18.63
N LEU A 242 2.19 2.51 19.59
CA LEU A 242 1.92 3.94 19.68
C LEU A 242 2.56 4.70 18.51
N LEU A 243 3.77 4.31 18.11
CA LEU A 243 4.48 4.92 17.00
C LEU A 243 3.70 4.77 15.68
N ALA A 244 3.19 3.57 15.39
CA ALA A 244 2.35 3.30 14.22
C ALA A 244 1.00 4.02 14.28
N LEU A 245 0.33 4.00 15.43
CA LEU A 245 -0.98 4.63 15.60
C LEU A 245 -0.87 6.16 15.46
N VAL A 246 0.07 6.79 16.17
CA VAL A 246 0.32 8.23 16.09
C VAL A 246 0.75 8.62 14.68
N GLY A 247 1.74 7.93 14.10
CA GLY A 247 2.22 8.20 12.75
C GLY A 247 1.11 8.12 11.71
N SER A 248 0.29 7.07 11.79
CA SER A 248 -0.87 6.87 10.91
C SER A 248 -1.90 7.99 11.05
N ILE A 249 -2.25 8.41 12.27
CA ILE A 249 -3.22 9.50 12.49
C ILE A 249 -2.65 10.84 11.98
N VAL A 250 -1.37 11.12 12.20
CA VAL A 250 -0.70 12.33 11.66
C VAL A 250 -0.77 12.34 10.13
N ILE A 251 -0.42 11.22 9.50
CA ILE A 251 -0.50 11.07 8.04
C ILE A 251 -1.93 11.33 7.58
N MET A 252 -2.94 10.74 8.24
CA MET A 252 -4.35 10.94 7.86
C MET A 252 -4.81 12.37 8.01
N ILE A 253 -4.50 13.04 9.12
CA ILE A 253 -4.84 14.45 9.31
C ILE A 253 -4.23 15.29 8.19
N GLY A 254 -2.93 15.11 7.92
CA GLY A 254 -2.23 15.85 6.87
C GLY A 254 -2.81 15.58 5.48
N VAL A 255 -2.84 14.32 5.05
CA VAL A 255 -3.23 13.92 3.71
C VAL A 255 -4.70 14.24 3.43
N LEU A 256 -5.62 13.95 4.37
CA LEU A 256 -7.05 14.18 4.13
C LEU A 256 -7.39 15.65 3.98
N TYR A 257 -6.97 16.49 4.93
CA TYR A 257 -7.29 17.91 4.88
C TYR A 257 -6.55 18.62 3.75
N PHE A 258 -5.35 18.16 3.40
CA PHE A 258 -4.61 18.72 2.27
C PHE A 258 -5.24 18.35 0.92
N ALA A 259 -5.64 17.09 0.71
CA ALA A 259 -6.21 16.63 -0.56
C ALA A 259 -7.68 17.05 -0.74
N HIS A 260 -8.50 16.95 0.31
CA HIS A 260 -9.95 17.17 0.24
C HIS A 260 -10.41 18.51 0.80
N GLY A 261 -9.55 19.24 1.49
CA GLY A 261 -9.88 20.51 2.15
C GLY A 261 -10.63 20.31 3.47
N PHE A 262 -10.76 21.40 4.22
CA PHE A 262 -11.49 21.44 5.49
C PHE A 262 -12.99 21.45 5.26
N SER A 263 -13.66 20.34 5.58
CA SER A 263 -15.11 20.21 5.48
C SER A 263 -15.65 19.21 6.49
N ALA A 264 -16.94 19.32 6.83
CA ALA A 264 -17.61 18.33 7.68
C ALA A 264 -17.59 16.92 7.07
N ARG A 265 -17.55 16.82 5.74
CA ARG A 265 -17.37 15.57 4.98
C ARG A 265 -15.99 14.97 5.27
N THR A 266 -14.93 15.74 5.05
CA THR A 266 -13.55 15.32 5.34
C THR A 266 -13.33 14.96 6.81
N SER A 267 -13.84 15.77 7.74
CA SER A 267 -13.75 15.54 9.19
C SER A 267 -14.48 14.26 9.62
N THR A 268 -15.60 13.95 8.98
CA THR A 268 -16.35 12.72 9.23
C THR A 268 -15.58 11.50 8.75
N ALA A 269 -15.02 11.57 7.54
CA ALA A 269 -14.17 10.51 7.02
C ALA A 269 -12.98 10.25 7.96
N LEU A 270 -12.30 11.30 8.42
CA LEU A 270 -11.18 11.21 9.36
C LEU A 270 -11.58 10.49 10.66
N LEU A 271 -12.73 10.82 11.27
CA LEU A 271 -13.22 10.11 12.46
C LEU A 271 -13.45 8.62 12.20
N GLY A 272 -14.03 8.29 11.04
CA GLY A 272 -14.17 6.92 10.57
C GLY A 272 -12.82 6.20 10.41
N THR A 273 -11.83 6.88 9.84
CA THR A 273 -10.47 6.34 9.69
C THR A 273 -9.81 6.10 11.04
N ILE A 274 -9.90 7.05 11.99
CA ILE A 274 -9.33 6.91 13.33
C ILE A 274 -9.97 5.73 14.06
N PHE A 275 -11.29 5.57 13.96
CA PHE A 275 -11.97 4.40 14.51
C PHE A 275 -11.45 3.09 13.90
N GLY A 276 -11.38 3.03 12.56
CA GLY A 276 -10.85 1.86 11.84
C GLY A 276 -9.41 1.54 12.25
N LEU A 277 -8.54 2.54 12.31
CA LEU A 277 -7.14 2.42 12.75
C LEU A 277 -7.05 1.94 14.20
N GLY A 278 -7.92 2.42 15.09
CA GLY A 278 -7.98 1.96 16.47
C GLY A 278 -8.30 0.46 16.55
N ILE A 279 -9.29 -0.01 15.79
CA ILE A 279 -9.63 -1.44 15.72
C ILE A 279 -8.48 -2.25 15.12
N THR A 280 -7.90 -1.79 14.00
CA THR A 280 -6.74 -2.43 13.37
C THR A 280 -5.57 -2.51 14.33
N ALA A 281 -5.28 -1.46 15.09
CA ALA A 281 -4.18 -1.44 16.07
C ALA A 281 -4.40 -2.42 17.23
N LEU A 282 -5.64 -2.51 17.76
CA LEU A 282 -6.01 -3.46 18.80
C LEU A 282 -5.88 -4.91 18.29
N LEU A 283 -6.42 -5.20 17.12
CA LEU A 283 -6.34 -6.53 16.51
C LEU A 283 -4.91 -6.89 16.11
N ALA A 284 -4.12 -5.94 15.61
CA ALA A 284 -2.71 -6.16 15.28
C ALA A 284 -1.89 -6.48 16.53
N ALA A 285 -2.10 -5.75 17.63
CA ALA A 285 -1.44 -6.02 18.91
C ALA A 285 -1.80 -7.41 19.44
N TRP A 286 -3.09 -7.76 19.42
CA TRP A 286 -3.57 -9.08 19.82
C TRP A 286 -3.02 -10.19 18.91
N ALA A 287 -3.10 -10.03 17.59
CA ALA A 287 -2.72 -11.07 16.64
C ALA A 287 -1.19 -11.30 16.62
N THR A 288 -0.39 -10.24 16.77
CA THR A 288 1.08 -10.36 16.84
C THR A 288 1.51 -11.24 18.00
N ASP A 289 0.87 -11.07 19.17
CA ASP A 289 1.13 -11.87 20.36
C ASP A 289 0.51 -13.28 20.25
N ALA A 290 -0.78 -13.36 19.91
CA ALA A 290 -1.54 -14.62 19.84
C ALA A 290 -1.00 -15.61 18.79
N ALA A 291 -0.50 -15.10 17.65
CA ALA A 291 0.08 -15.92 16.59
C ALA A 291 1.60 -16.08 16.71
N ASN A 292 2.23 -15.57 17.77
CA ASN A 292 3.67 -15.58 17.97
C ASN A 292 4.44 -15.09 16.73
N LEU A 293 4.06 -13.92 16.20
CA LEU A 293 4.72 -13.29 15.07
C LEU A 293 6.07 -12.72 15.50
N ALA A 294 7.03 -13.62 15.72
CA ALA A 294 8.40 -13.30 16.11
C ALA A 294 9.27 -12.82 14.93
N GLY A 295 8.75 -12.94 13.70
CA GLY A 295 9.48 -12.65 12.46
C GLY A 295 10.64 -13.62 12.19
N VAL A 296 10.58 -14.80 12.79
CA VAL A 296 11.55 -15.89 12.58
C VAL A 296 11.23 -16.54 11.24
N GLY A 297 11.95 -16.15 10.19
CA GLY A 297 11.77 -16.71 8.85
C GLY A 297 12.34 -15.85 7.74
N SER A 298 12.22 -14.51 7.84
CA SER A 298 12.70 -13.62 6.79
C SER A 298 14.19 -13.28 6.93
N HIS A 299 14.90 -13.27 5.81
CA HIS A 299 16.31 -12.87 5.73
C HIS A 299 16.54 -11.45 6.26
N ASP A 300 15.58 -10.56 6.02
CA ASP A 300 15.62 -9.17 6.47
C ASP A 300 15.48 -9.05 7.99
N ALA A 301 14.58 -9.83 8.61
CA ALA A 301 14.44 -9.88 10.06
C ALA A 301 15.72 -10.41 10.72
N ALA A 302 16.31 -11.48 10.17
CA ALA A 302 17.58 -11.99 10.65
C ALA A 302 18.70 -10.94 10.56
N THR A 303 18.76 -10.20 9.45
CA THR A 303 19.74 -9.11 9.27
C THR A 303 19.55 -7.98 10.26
N LEU A 304 18.30 -7.57 10.51
CA LEU A 304 17.96 -6.51 11.46
C LEU A 304 18.36 -6.86 12.89
N VAL A 305 18.06 -8.09 13.35
CA VAL A 305 18.43 -8.56 14.70
C VAL A 305 19.95 -8.60 14.89
N ASN A 306 20.68 -9.02 13.86
CA ASN A 306 22.15 -9.07 13.91
C ASN A 306 22.80 -7.67 13.87
N THR A 307 22.09 -6.66 13.34
CA THR A 307 22.61 -5.30 13.19
C THR A 307 22.27 -4.40 14.38
N SER A 308 21.12 -4.61 15.02
CA SER A 308 20.69 -3.81 16.17
C SER A 308 19.90 -4.66 17.17
N SER A 309 20.37 -4.67 18.41
CA SER A 309 19.65 -5.30 19.54
C SER A 309 18.43 -4.49 20.00
N ASN A 310 18.27 -3.25 19.54
CA ASN A 310 17.19 -2.35 19.98
C ASN A 310 15.91 -2.50 19.13
N ILE A 311 15.99 -3.17 17.98
CA ILE A 311 14.86 -3.31 17.06
C ILE A 311 14.05 -4.55 17.44
N SER A 312 12.78 -4.35 17.79
CA SER A 312 11.83 -5.46 17.97
C SER A 312 11.23 -5.84 16.62
N ILE A 313 11.51 -7.06 16.13
CA ILE A 313 10.95 -7.56 14.86
C ILE A 313 9.43 -7.69 14.92
N SER A 314 8.89 -8.26 16.00
CA SER A 314 7.44 -8.27 16.24
C SER A 314 6.84 -6.86 16.25
N GLY A 315 7.61 -5.87 16.74
CA GLY A 315 7.27 -4.45 16.66
C GLY A 315 7.20 -3.91 15.23
N VAL A 316 8.16 -4.28 14.37
CA VAL A 316 8.16 -3.93 12.95
C VAL A 316 6.97 -4.54 12.23
N ILE A 317 6.65 -5.81 12.49
CA ILE A 317 5.47 -6.50 11.95
C ILE A 317 4.19 -5.78 12.39
N LEU A 318 4.05 -5.48 13.68
CA LEU A 318 2.90 -4.75 14.22
C LEU A 318 2.74 -3.38 13.55
N CYS A 319 3.82 -2.63 13.37
CA CYS A 319 3.80 -1.38 12.62
C CYS A 319 3.35 -1.59 11.18
N GLY A 320 3.89 -2.60 10.49
CA GLY A 320 3.52 -2.97 9.13
C GLY A 320 2.04 -3.32 8.99
N LEU A 321 1.46 -4.06 9.94
CA LEU A 321 0.03 -4.39 10.00
C LEU A 321 -0.85 -3.13 10.05
N ILE A 322 -0.49 -2.15 10.88
CA ILE A 322 -1.26 -0.91 11.03
C ILE A 322 -1.13 -0.02 9.78
N ILE A 323 0.09 0.14 9.26
CA ILE A 323 0.36 0.95 8.06
C ILE A 323 -0.32 0.35 6.82
N SER A 324 -0.34 -0.97 6.70
CA SER A 324 -1.05 -1.69 5.63
C SER A 324 -2.53 -1.30 5.59
N GLY A 325 -3.21 -1.26 6.74
CA GLY A 325 -4.62 -0.88 6.82
C GLY A 325 -4.90 0.60 6.51
N LEU A 326 -3.93 1.48 6.76
CA LEU A 326 -4.05 2.94 6.62
C LEU A 326 -4.55 3.36 5.22
N GLY A 327 -3.90 2.86 4.18
CA GLY A 327 -4.17 3.28 2.80
C GLY A 327 -5.59 2.95 2.34
N VAL A 328 -6.06 1.76 2.70
CA VAL A 328 -7.40 1.30 2.31
C VAL A 328 -8.49 1.96 3.15
N LEU A 329 -8.22 2.20 4.45
CA LEU A 329 -9.14 2.93 5.34
C LEU A 329 -9.40 4.36 4.83
N ASN A 330 -8.37 5.04 4.33
CA ASN A 330 -8.50 6.37 3.75
C ASN A 330 -9.50 6.41 2.59
N ASP A 331 -9.31 5.55 1.59
CA ASP A 331 -10.15 5.49 0.39
C ASP A 331 -11.62 5.21 0.73
N VAL A 332 -11.84 4.21 1.60
CA VAL A 332 -13.18 3.78 1.96
C VAL A 332 -13.91 4.84 2.78
N THR A 333 -13.28 5.42 3.79
CA THR A 333 -13.96 6.38 4.68
C THR A 333 -14.33 7.67 3.96
N ILE A 334 -13.48 8.17 3.06
CA ILE A 334 -13.78 9.34 2.22
C ILE A 334 -14.91 9.05 1.24
N THR A 335 -14.88 7.88 0.60
CA THR A 335 -15.90 7.50 -0.37
C THR A 335 -17.25 7.29 0.32
N GLN A 336 -17.28 6.62 1.48
CA GLN A 336 -18.50 6.44 2.26
C GLN A 336 -19.07 7.76 2.76
N SER A 337 -18.24 8.64 3.31
CA SER A 337 -18.68 9.98 3.71
C SER A 337 -19.23 10.73 2.50
N SER A 338 -18.56 10.70 1.35
CA SER A 338 -19.06 11.37 0.14
C SER A 338 -20.41 10.81 -0.30
N ALA A 339 -20.58 9.49 -0.34
CA ALA A 339 -21.84 8.85 -0.72
C ALA A 339 -23.03 9.31 0.15
N VAL A 340 -22.84 9.41 1.47
CA VAL A 340 -23.90 9.90 2.37
C VAL A 340 -24.27 11.35 2.07
N TRP A 341 -23.29 12.21 1.81
CA TRP A 341 -23.55 13.61 1.46
C TRP A 341 -24.31 13.73 0.13
N GLU A 342 -23.88 13.00 -0.91
CA GLU A 342 -24.55 13.02 -2.22
C GLU A 342 -25.99 12.49 -2.13
N LEU A 343 -26.22 11.38 -1.43
CA LEU A 343 -27.57 10.82 -1.22
C LEU A 343 -28.49 11.79 -0.47
N TYR A 344 -27.94 12.52 0.50
CA TYR A 344 -28.71 13.51 1.23
C TYR A 344 -29.01 14.75 0.39
N GLU A 345 -28.06 15.24 -0.40
CA GLU A 345 -28.25 16.39 -1.28
C GLU A 345 -29.33 16.12 -2.34
N LEU A 346 -29.43 14.88 -2.83
CA LEU A 346 -30.50 14.45 -3.73
C LEU A 346 -31.87 14.32 -3.06
N ALA A 347 -31.94 13.89 -1.80
CA ALA A 347 -33.19 13.70 -1.06
C ALA A 347 -33.11 14.21 0.40
N PRO A 348 -33.11 15.54 0.63
CA PRO A 348 -32.87 16.12 1.97
C PRO A 348 -33.93 15.74 3.02
N GLY A 349 -35.17 15.48 2.56
CA GLY A 349 -36.30 15.06 3.39
C GLY A 349 -36.26 13.59 3.84
N SER A 350 -35.32 12.78 3.36
CA SER A 350 -35.20 11.37 3.73
C SER A 350 -34.96 11.17 5.23
N SER A 351 -35.57 10.17 5.88
CA SER A 351 -35.29 9.90 7.29
C SER A 351 -33.84 9.46 7.50
N ALA A 352 -33.27 9.69 8.70
CA ALA A 352 -31.90 9.26 9.02
C ALA A 352 -31.71 7.75 8.80
N ARG A 353 -32.72 6.94 9.13
CA ARG A 353 -32.73 5.50 8.88
C ARG A 353 -32.68 5.17 7.39
N LYS A 354 -33.49 5.83 6.56
CA LYS A 354 -33.50 5.62 5.10
C LYS A 354 -32.17 6.02 4.47
N LEU A 355 -31.58 7.12 4.93
CA LEU A 355 -30.26 7.58 4.46
C LEU A 355 -29.16 6.58 4.84
N PHE A 356 -29.13 6.13 6.10
CA PHE A 356 -28.19 5.13 6.59
C PHE A 356 -28.30 3.81 5.80
N THR A 357 -29.51 3.26 5.65
CA THR A 357 -29.69 1.99 4.93
C THR A 357 -29.32 2.08 3.45
N SER A 358 -29.58 3.24 2.82
CA SER A 358 -29.24 3.47 1.41
C SER A 358 -27.73 3.59 1.22
N ALA A 359 -27.05 4.35 2.08
CA ALA A 359 -25.60 4.47 2.06
C ALA A 359 -24.92 3.14 2.40
N MET A 360 -25.44 2.37 3.36
CA MET A 360 -24.93 1.02 3.69
C MET A 360 -25.09 0.02 2.55
N ARG A 361 -26.02 0.21 1.61
CA ARG A 361 -26.08 -0.61 0.40
C ARG A 361 -24.84 -0.38 -0.47
N ILE A 362 -24.49 0.89 -0.72
CA ILE A 362 -23.24 1.27 -1.40
C ILE A 362 -22.03 0.76 -0.62
N GLY A 363 -22.04 0.92 0.71
CA GLY A 363 -20.99 0.41 1.59
C GLY A 363 -20.75 -1.09 1.44
N ARG A 364 -21.80 -1.90 1.37
CA ARG A 364 -21.67 -3.36 1.16
C ARG A 364 -21.09 -3.72 -0.21
N ASP A 365 -21.46 -2.99 -1.26
CA ASP A 365 -20.89 -3.19 -2.59
C ASP A 365 -19.39 -2.86 -2.59
N HIS A 366 -18.99 -1.78 -1.89
CA HIS A 366 -17.60 -1.42 -1.69
C HIS A 366 -16.82 -2.44 -0.83
N ILE A 367 -17.44 -3.04 0.20
CA ILE A 367 -16.80 -4.11 1.00
C ILE A 367 -16.39 -5.27 0.09
N ALA A 368 -17.30 -5.75 -0.75
CA ALA A 368 -17.01 -6.87 -1.63
C ALA A 368 -15.81 -6.57 -2.55
N SER A 369 -15.79 -5.39 -3.18
CA SER A 369 -14.70 -4.98 -4.07
C SER A 369 -13.36 -4.79 -3.35
N THR A 370 -13.37 -4.21 -2.14
CA THR A 370 -12.14 -3.94 -1.37
C THR A 370 -11.51 -5.20 -0.80
N VAL A 371 -12.32 -6.17 -0.36
CA VAL A 371 -11.83 -7.49 0.08
C VAL A 371 -11.05 -8.18 -1.06
N TYR A 372 -11.58 -8.19 -2.28
CA TYR A 372 -10.87 -8.77 -3.42
C TYR A 372 -9.59 -8.01 -3.76
N THR A 373 -9.64 -6.68 -3.68
CA THR A 373 -8.47 -5.84 -3.96
C THR A 373 -7.32 -6.12 -3.00
N ILE A 374 -7.60 -6.16 -1.70
CA ILE A 374 -6.62 -6.48 -0.66
C ILE A 374 -6.09 -7.91 -0.85
N ALA A 375 -7.00 -8.88 -0.99
CA ALA A 375 -6.62 -10.29 -1.11
C ALA A 375 -5.71 -10.55 -2.32
N PHE A 376 -6.05 -10.00 -3.50
CA PHE A 376 -5.23 -10.20 -4.70
C PHE A 376 -3.92 -9.41 -4.67
N ALA A 377 -3.88 -8.23 -4.04
CA ALA A 377 -2.63 -7.49 -3.87
C ALA A 377 -1.62 -8.28 -3.03
N TYR A 378 -2.07 -8.87 -1.90
CA TYR A 378 -1.21 -9.68 -1.04
C TYR A 378 -0.88 -11.04 -1.65
N ALA A 379 -1.85 -11.73 -2.26
CA ALA A 379 -1.58 -12.98 -2.97
C ALA A 379 -0.58 -12.78 -4.11
N GLY A 380 -0.68 -11.66 -4.83
CA GLY A 380 0.28 -11.27 -5.88
C GLY A 380 1.69 -11.08 -5.33
N ALA A 381 1.84 -10.42 -4.18
CA ALA A 381 3.14 -10.26 -3.52
C ALA A 381 3.70 -11.58 -2.97
N ALA A 382 2.82 -12.50 -2.54
CA ALA A 382 3.18 -13.80 -1.99
C ALA A 382 3.41 -14.91 -3.05
N LEU A 383 3.29 -14.60 -4.36
CA LEU A 383 3.41 -15.59 -5.44
C LEU A 383 4.67 -16.48 -5.37
N PRO A 384 5.89 -15.95 -5.10
CA PRO A 384 7.08 -16.80 -5.00
C PRO A 384 6.96 -17.85 -3.90
N ILE A 385 6.43 -17.46 -2.73
CA ILE A 385 6.20 -18.37 -1.61
C ILE A 385 5.12 -19.38 -1.99
N LEU A 386 4.00 -18.94 -2.58
CA LEU A 386 2.93 -19.85 -3.04
C LEU A 386 3.46 -20.90 -4.04
N ILE A 387 4.37 -20.54 -4.95
CA ILE A 387 5.00 -21.48 -5.88
C ILE A 387 5.91 -22.47 -5.14
N ILE A 388 6.76 -21.99 -4.22
CA ILE A 388 7.62 -22.86 -3.41
C ILE A 388 6.80 -23.91 -2.68
N VAL A 389 5.64 -23.51 -2.16
CA VAL A 389 4.70 -24.40 -1.46
C VAL A 389 4.09 -25.44 -2.38
N MET A 390 3.67 -25.02 -3.58
CA MET A 390 3.19 -25.95 -4.60
C MET A 390 4.27 -26.98 -4.99
N LEU A 391 5.56 -26.58 -4.99
CA LEU A 391 6.68 -27.47 -5.32
C LEU A 391 7.04 -28.43 -4.19
N TYR A 392 6.82 -28.06 -2.92
CA TYR A 392 7.11 -28.91 -1.77
C TYR A 392 6.02 -29.94 -1.43
N ASP A 393 4.90 -29.95 -2.16
CA ASP A 393 3.77 -30.87 -1.97
C ASP A 393 3.30 -30.95 -0.49
N ARG A 394 3.35 -29.81 0.20
CA ARG A 394 2.92 -29.70 1.60
C ARG A 394 1.40 -29.47 1.66
N PRO A 395 0.71 -29.99 2.69
CA PRO A 395 -0.68 -29.63 2.93
C PRO A 395 -0.84 -28.11 2.99
N LEU A 396 -1.85 -27.58 2.29
CA LEU A 396 -2.13 -26.15 2.24
C LEU A 396 -2.25 -25.56 3.66
N MET A 397 -2.84 -26.34 4.58
CA MET A 397 -3.12 -25.84 5.92
C MET A 397 -1.85 -25.65 6.76
N ASP A 398 -0.93 -26.61 6.73
CA ASP A 398 0.38 -26.48 7.41
C ASP A 398 1.15 -25.27 6.88
N THR A 399 0.96 -24.97 5.61
CA THR A 399 1.64 -23.87 4.92
C THR A 399 1.06 -22.51 5.27
N LEU A 400 -0.27 -22.36 5.25
CA LEU A 400 -0.92 -21.10 5.65
C LEU A 400 -0.60 -20.73 7.11
N THR A 401 -0.27 -21.72 7.94
CA THR A 401 0.18 -21.54 9.33
C THR A 401 1.70 -21.40 9.49
N SER A 402 2.47 -21.42 8.40
CA SER A 402 3.92 -21.14 8.45
C SER A 402 4.20 -19.69 8.83
N ALA A 403 5.36 -19.40 9.43
CA ALA A 403 5.68 -18.07 9.93
C ALA A 403 5.57 -16.96 8.86
N GLU A 404 6.05 -17.21 7.63
CA GLU A 404 6.02 -16.22 6.54
C GLU A 404 4.61 -15.99 5.98
N LEU A 405 3.86 -17.05 5.70
CA LEU A 405 2.50 -16.90 5.15
C LEU A 405 1.48 -16.46 6.20
N SER A 406 1.62 -16.90 7.45
CA SER A 406 0.71 -16.50 8.52
C SER A 406 0.74 -14.99 8.75
N GLU A 407 1.89 -14.33 8.60
CA GLU A 407 1.99 -12.88 8.67
C GLU A 407 1.13 -12.20 7.58
N GLU A 408 1.23 -12.65 6.33
CA GLU A 408 0.45 -12.08 5.22
C GLU A 408 -1.06 -12.35 5.35
N VAL A 409 -1.42 -13.54 5.83
CA VAL A 409 -2.82 -13.90 6.11
C VAL A 409 -3.38 -13.04 7.24
N ILE A 410 -2.66 -12.89 8.36
CA ILE A 410 -3.08 -12.06 9.49
C ILE A 410 -3.16 -10.59 9.06
N ARG A 411 -2.20 -10.09 8.28
CA ARG A 411 -2.23 -8.73 7.71
C ARG A 411 -3.48 -8.48 6.89
N THR A 412 -3.82 -9.42 6.02
CA THR A 412 -5.03 -9.37 5.19
C THR A 412 -6.30 -9.37 6.04
N LEU A 413 -6.40 -10.26 7.03
CA LEU A 413 -7.57 -10.39 7.90
C LEU A 413 -7.76 -9.18 8.82
N VAL A 414 -6.71 -8.77 9.54
CA VAL A 414 -6.75 -7.64 10.46
C VAL A 414 -7.07 -6.33 9.73
N GLY A 415 -6.43 -6.10 8.57
CA GLY A 415 -6.73 -4.95 7.71
C GLY A 415 -8.18 -4.96 7.21
N SER A 416 -8.67 -6.10 6.74
CA SER A 416 -10.05 -6.25 6.23
C SER A 416 -11.11 -6.07 7.32
N ILE A 417 -10.89 -6.60 8.54
CA ILE A 417 -11.83 -6.42 9.66
C ILE A 417 -11.93 -4.95 10.05
N GLY A 418 -10.80 -4.25 10.20
CA GLY A 418 -10.78 -2.82 10.49
C GLY A 418 -11.53 -2.01 9.42
N LEU A 419 -11.34 -2.36 8.15
CA LEU A 419 -12.02 -1.74 7.01
C LEU A 419 -13.55 -1.94 7.03
N VAL A 420 -13.99 -3.19 7.18
CA VAL A 420 -15.41 -3.55 7.19
C VAL A 420 -16.15 -2.86 8.33
N LEU A 421 -15.51 -2.72 9.50
CA LEU A 421 -16.09 -2.03 10.65
C LEU A 421 -16.04 -0.49 10.52
N ALA A 422 -15.08 0.08 9.79
CA ALA A 422 -15.00 1.52 9.55
C ALA A 422 -16.19 2.03 8.71
N ILE A 423 -16.71 1.23 7.78
CA ILE A 423 -17.82 1.61 6.89
C ILE A 423 -19.11 1.97 7.64
N PRO A 424 -19.70 1.09 8.48
CA PRO A 424 -20.92 1.41 9.20
C PRO A 424 -20.73 2.57 10.18
N VAL A 425 -19.57 2.68 10.82
CA VAL A 425 -19.27 3.80 11.73
C VAL A 425 -19.15 5.12 10.97
N THR A 426 -18.43 5.15 9.85
CA THR A 426 -18.32 6.35 9.00
C THR A 426 -19.69 6.77 8.47
N THR A 427 -20.50 5.80 8.04
CA THR A 427 -21.86 6.04 7.55
C THR A 427 -22.74 6.61 8.65
N LEU A 428 -22.69 6.05 9.85
CA LEU A 428 -23.45 6.54 11.00
C LEU A 428 -23.06 7.99 11.35
N ILE A 429 -21.75 8.27 11.49
CA ILE A 429 -21.26 9.61 11.80
C ILE A 429 -21.69 10.60 10.71
N ALA A 430 -21.56 10.21 9.43
CA ALA A 430 -21.98 11.03 8.29
C ALA A 430 -23.47 11.37 8.34
N VAL A 431 -24.33 10.39 8.58
CA VAL A 431 -25.78 10.61 8.69
C VAL A 431 -26.10 11.58 9.83
N LEU A 432 -25.48 11.39 11.00
CA LEU A 432 -25.67 12.26 12.17
C LEU A 432 -25.21 13.70 11.88
N VAL A 433 -24.05 13.87 11.27
CA VAL A 433 -23.47 15.18 10.93
C VAL A 433 -24.31 15.89 9.87
N VAL A 434 -24.68 15.20 8.79
CA VAL A 434 -25.46 15.79 7.70
C VAL A 434 -26.85 16.20 8.18
N LYS A 435 -27.49 15.37 9.01
CA LYS A 435 -28.79 15.72 9.62
C LYS A 435 -28.66 16.89 10.59
N ALA A 436 -27.66 16.90 11.47
CA ALA A 436 -27.45 18.01 12.39
C ALA A 436 -27.10 19.34 11.69
N THR A 437 -26.47 19.32 10.51
CA THR A 437 -26.11 20.53 9.76
C THR A 437 -27.24 21.15 8.94
N ARG A 438 -28.31 20.39 8.64
CA ARG A 438 -29.30 20.76 7.60
C ARG A 438 -30.78 20.62 7.99
N ILE A 439 -31.12 20.01 9.13
CA ILE A 439 -32.51 19.72 9.57
C ILE A 439 -33.44 20.96 9.64
N GLU A 440 -32.94 22.18 9.79
CA GLU A 440 -33.82 23.36 9.97
C GLU A 440 -34.10 24.16 8.69
N ALA A 441 -33.45 23.85 7.56
CA ALA A 441 -33.70 24.61 6.32
C ALA A 441 -35.06 24.28 5.68
N THR A 442 -35.59 23.07 5.89
CA THR A 442 -36.82 22.59 5.23
C THR A 442 -38.07 22.71 6.09
N GLY A 443 -37.92 22.89 7.41
CA GLY A 443 -39.06 23.00 8.34
C GLY A 443 -39.88 24.29 8.17
N THR A 444 -39.26 25.36 7.68
CA THR A 444 -39.93 26.66 7.51
C THR A 444 -40.73 26.76 6.20
N THR A 445 -40.32 26.07 5.13
CA THR A 445 -41.02 26.13 3.83
C THR A 445 -42.33 25.35 3.84
N ALA A 446 -42.41 24.25 4.61
CA ALA A 446 -43.65 23.49 4.77
C ALA A 446 -44.69 24.23 5.62
N ALA A 447 -44.25 24.95 6.67
CA ALA A 447 -45.13 25.78 7.49
C ALA A 447 -45.65 27.02 6.74
N ALA A 448 -44.83 27.63 5.87
CA ALA A 448 -45.26 28.75 5.03
C ALA A 448 -46.27 28.35 3.95
N ARG A 449 -46.16 27.12 3.39
CA ARG A 449 -47.18 26.56 2.49
C ARG A 449 -48.48 26.15 3.20
N ALA A 450 -48.41 25.77 4.47
CA ALA A 450 -49.61 25.46 5.26
C ALA A 450 -50.34 26.72 5.80
N ALA A 451 -49.68 27.88 5.81
CA ALA A 451 -50.26 29.15 6.25
C ALA A 451 -50.97 29.95 5.15
N THR A 452 -50.95 29.47 3.90
CA THR A 452 -51.79 30.00 2.82
C THR A 452 -53.01 29.09 2.67
N GLY A 453 -54.15 29.55 3.18
CA GLY A 453 -55.43 28.84 3.15
C GLY A 453 -55.99 28.65 1.73
N PRO A 454 -57.09 27.88 1.58
CA PRO A 454 -57.48 27.24 0.34
C PRO A 454 -58.18 28.21 -0.62
N GLU A 455 -57.71 28.27 -1.86
CA GLU A 455 -58.52 28.80 -2.96
C GLU A 455 -59.33 27.66 -3.60
N HIS A 456 -60.58 28.00 -3.82
CA HIS A 456 -61.68 27.21 -4.35
C HIS A 456 -61.37 26.75 -5.78
N ASP A 457 -61.50 25.45 -6.06
CA ASP A 457 -61.73 24.98 -7.43
C ASP A 457 -62.68 23.78 -7.41
N ASP A 458 -63.83 23.98 -8.05
CA ASP A 458 -64.87 22.99 -8.27
C ASP A 458 -64.43 22.03 -9.39
N GLY A 459 -64.66 20.73 -9.21
CA GLY A 459 -64.89 19.85 -10.37
C GLY A 459 -64.17 18.51 -10.39
N HIS A 460 -64.96 17.48 -10.08
CA HIS A 460 -64.94 16.12 -10.62
C HIS A 460 -63.96 15.04 -10.09
N ILE A 461 -64.64 13.96 -9.70
CA ILE A 461 -64.18 12.68 -9.18
C ILE A 461 -63.54 11.82 -10.29
N HIS A 462 -62.40 11.20 -9.99
CA HIS A 462 -62.19 9.78 -10.34
C HIS A 462 -61.28 9.10 -9.31
N SER A 463 -61.86 8.17 -8.54
CA SER A 463 -61.16 7.24 -7.66
C SER A 463 -60.30 6.26 -8.46
N GLY A 464 -59.03 6.17 -8.10
CA GLY A 464 -58.12 5.09 -8.50
C GLY A 464 -57.18 4.77 -7.36
N HIS A 465 -57.50 3.72 -6.60
CA HIS A 465 -56.60 3.11 -5.62
C HIS A 465 -55.32 2.64 -6.32
N ILE A 466 -54.15 3.13 -5.90
CA ILE A 466 -52.86 2.51 -6.25
C ILE A 466 -52.36 1.75 -5.02
N HIS A 467 -52.26 0.45 -5.21
CA HIS A 467 -51.78 -0.54 -4.26
C HIS A 467 -50.27 -0.38 -4.06
N SER A 468 -49.79 -0.48 -2.82
CA SER A 468 -48.39 -0.72 -2.50
C SER A 468 -47.98 -2.09 -3.06
N GLY A 469 -47.28 -2.11 -4.21
CA GLY A 469 -46.93 -3.36 -4.90
C GLY A 469 -45.86 -3.27 -5.99
N ASP A 470 -45.64 -2.14 -6.65
CA ASP A 470 -44.75 -2.08 -7.82
C ASP A 470 -43.47 -1.27 -7.57
N ILE A 471 -42.47 -1.92 -6.95
CA ILE A 471 -41.07 -1.52 -7.08
C ILE A 471 -40.27 -2.77 -7.46
N ALA A 472 -40.45 -3.22 -8.69
CA ALA A 472 -39.61 -4.24 -9.30
C ALA A 472 -39.77 -4.24 -10.82
N ASP A 473 -39.41 -3.16 -11.53
CA ASP A 473 -39.04 -3.34 -12.94
C ASP A 473 -38.19 -2.21 -13.55
N THR A 474 -36.90 -2.20 -13.23
CA THR A 474 -35.90 -1.46 -14.02
C THR A 474 -35.66 -2.10 -15.40
N GLY A 475 -36.14 -3.33 -15.64
CA GLY A 475 -36.03 -4.02 -16.92
C GLY A 475 -37.07 -3.54 -17.94
N ALA A 476 -38.32 -3.34 -17.52
CA ALA A 476 -39.39 -2.85 -18.39
C ALA A 476 -39.13 -1.44 -18.96
N LEU A 477 -38.52 -0.54 -18.17
CA LEU A 477 -38.13 0.80 -18.64
C LEU A 477 -37.01 0.75 -19.70
N ALA A 478 -36.07 -0.19 -19.56
CA ALA A 478 -35.02 -0.40 -20.55
C ALA A 478 -35.56 -1.02 -21.85
N ALA A 479 -36.52 -1.96 -21.74
CA ALA A 479 -37.20 -2.56 -22.88
C ALA A 479 -38.04 -1.54 -23.65
N ALA A 480 -38.79 -0.68 -22.96
CA ALA A 480 -39.57 0.39 -23.58
C ALA A 480 -38.67 1.41 -24.31
N ALA A 481 -37.52 1.76 -23.72
CA ALA A 481 -36.57 2.67 -24.36
C ALA A 481 -35.90 2.08 -25.61
N LEU A 482 -35.70 0.75 -25.65
CA LEU A 482 -35.18 0.04 -26.83
C LEU A 482 -36.23 -0.05 -27.94
N GLU A 483 -37.50 -0.28 -27.59
CA GLU A 483 -38.60 -0.34 -28.55
C GLU A 483 -38.92 1.03 -29.18
N GLU A 484 -38.81 2.11 -28.41
CA GLU A 484 -38.90 3.48 -28.90
C GLU A 484 -37.76 3.81 -29.89
N ARG A 485 -36.55 3.30 -29.63
CA ARG A 485 -35.37 3.50 -30.49
C ARG A 485 -35.48 2.73 -31.81
N SER A 486 -36.01 1.51 -31.78
CA SER A 486 -36.22 0.71 -33.00
C SER A 486 -37.36 1.26 -33.87
N ARG A 487 -38.42 1.83 -33.27
CA ARG A 487 -39.46 2.54 -34.03
C ARG A 487 -38.91 3.80 -34.72
N ARG A 488 -38.00 4.55 -34.09
CA ARG A 488 -37.38 5.73 -34.73
C ARG A 488 -36.46 5.35 -35.89
N ALA A 489 -35.75 4.23 -35.80
CA ALA A 489 -34.89 3.73 -36.87
C ALA A 489 -35.68 3.22 -38.10
N ALA A 490 -36.95 2.84 -37.93
CA ALA A 490 -37.82 2.38 -39.01
C ALA A 490 -38.49 3.49 -39.82
N VAL A 491 -38.33 4.77 -39.44
CA VAL A 491 -39.02 5.92 -40.05
C VAL A 491 -38.10 6.78 -40.93
N GLU A 492 -36.78 6.51 -41.00
CA GLU A 492 -35.90 7.18 -41.96
C GLU A 492 -35.95 6.49 -43.34
N PRO A 493 -36.40 7.16 -44.42
CA PRO A 493 -36.31 6.61 -45.77
C PRO A 493 -34.85 6.68 -46.25
N SER A 494 -34.33 5.53 -46.68
CA SER A 494 -33.00 5.38 -47.27
C SER A 494 -32.84 6.25 -48.51
N ALA A 495 -32.06 7.33 -48.41
CA ALA A 495 -31.56 8.05 -49.58
C ALA A 495 -30.44 7.20 -50.23
N GLY A 496 -30.76 6.56 -51.35
CA GLY A 496 -29.79 5.82 -52.16
C GLY A 496 -28.80 6.74 -52.88
N PRO A 497 -27.60 6.24 -53.26
CA PRO A 497 -26.59 7.04 -53.92
C PRO A 497 -26.93 7.22 -55.41
N ALA A 498 -26.96 8.46 -55.88
CA ALA A 498 -26.91 8.79 -57.30
C ALA A 498 -25.45 8.95 -57.73
N GLY A 499 -25.02 8.16 -58.72
CA GLY A 499 -23.79 8.39 -59.49
C GLY A 499 -23.91 9.61 -60.42
N PRO A 500 -22.87 9.95 -61.20
CA PRO A 500 -22.02 9.05 -61.98
C PRO A 500 -20.58 8.90 -61.50
#